data_AF-A0A1I5XC83-F1
#
_entry.id   AF-A0A1I5XC83-F1
#
_cell.length_a   1.000
_cell.length_b   1.000
_cell.length_c   1.000
_cell.angle_alpha   90.00
_cell.angle_beta   90.00
_cell.angle_gamma   90.00
#
_symmetry.space_group_name_H-M   'P 1'
#
loop_
_entity.id
_entity.type
_entity.pdbx_description
1 polymer ?
#
loop_
_entity_poly.entity_id
_entity_poly.type
_entity_poly.pdbx_seq_one_letter_code
_entity_poly.pdbx_strand_id
1 'polypeptide(L)'
;MQGIVGCKKVLLAVMIMCLTLLPVGMQGWAIQEPFQELISIEQVLDFLGCNTEYLNVNGWCVLNENYMSIIDLKSLASKAAEFFGLEKGYDLFSSQGNGIRQVSIRGVNKGGQVISIVCQSIQTLADKNQGHESYIVVDIVDSTQKVNSRAVKALLKGFFDTIGVNPTITVTLVGSFKGQIEPSNMQSICSSMLGYLKARAIEGLHEEGLVSISGYSPALGEGIVSGGRPVNLQVAMRYNSYKDRTYIWVGTPIISIEY
;
A
#
# COMPACT_ATOMS: atom_id res chain seq x y z
N MET A 1 -60.43 -36.09 41.28
CA MET A 1 -59.20 -36.20 40.46
C MET A 1 -59.58 -36.94 39.19
N GLN A 2 -59.28 -36.54 37.97
CA GLN A 2 -58.56 -35.41 37.39
C GLN A 2 -59.09 -35.39 35.95
N GLY A 3 -59.58 -34.24 35.50
CA GLY A 3 -59.89 -34.03 34.10
C GLY A 3 -58.65 -33.53 33.36
N ILE A 4 -58.71 -33.72 32.04
CA ILE A 4 -58.12 -32.87 30.98
C ILE A 4 -56.56 -32.85 31.05
N VAL A 5 -55.78 -33.11 30.01
CA VAL A 5 -55.86 -32.52 28.68
C VAL A 5 -55.02 -33.36 27.72
N GLY A 6 -55.66 -33.83 26.65
CA GLY A 6 -54.97 -34.06 25.38
C GLY A 6 -54.47 -32.72 24.84
N CYS A 7 -53.24 -32.33 25.18
CA CYS A 7 -52.60 -31.11 24.65
C CYS A 7 -51.14 -31.30 24.23
N LYS A 8 -50.65 -32.55 24.10
CA LYS A 8 -49.26 -32.80 23.68
C LYS A 8 -49.09 -33.32 22.27
N LYS A 9 -50.14 -33.88 21.63
CA LYS A 9 -50.07 -34.34 20.23
C LYS A 9 -50.64 -33.33 19.22
N VAL A 10 -51.52 -32.41 19.64
CA VAL A 10 -52.05 -31.35 18.76
C VAL A 10 -51.06 -30.18 18.61
N LEU A 11 -50.25 -29.88 19.64
CA LEU A 11 -49.22 -28.83 19.54
C LEU A 11 -48.07 -29.18 18.58
N LEU A 12 -47.74 -30.48 18.42
CA LEU A 12 -46.68 -30.91 17.51
C LEU A 12 -47.13 -30.87 16.03
N ALA A 13 -48.42 -31.07 15.76
CA ALA A 13 -48.98 -31.01 14.42
C ALA A 13 -49.17 -29.57 13.91
N VAL A 14 -49.41 -28.60 14.81
CA VAL A 14 -49.54 -27.19 14.44
C VAL A 14 -48.17 -26.52 14.20
N MET A 15 -47.10 -26.94 14.88
CA MET A 15 -45.75 -26.42 14.59
C MET A 15 -45.19 -26.86 13.23
N ILE A 16 -45.54 -28.06 12.75
CA ILE A 16 -45.04 -28.58 11.47
C ILE A 16 -45.79 -27.95 10.29
N MET A 17 -47.03 -27.48 10.48
CA MET A 17 -47.83 -26.85 9.43
C MET A 17 -47.57 -25.34 9.26
N CYS A 18 -46.93 -24.67 10.23
CA CYS A 18 -46.50 -23.27 10.09
C CYS A 18 -45.13 -23.10 9.42
N LEU A 19 -44.37 -24.18 9.19
CA LEU A 19 -43.03 -24.12 8.58
C LEU A 19 -43.05 -24.24 7.04
N THR A 20 -44.20 -24.51 6.43
CA THR A 20 -44.34 -24.65 4.97
C THR A 20 -45.09 -23.49 4.30
N LEU A 21 -45.46 -22.45 5.06
CA LEU A 21 -46.10 -21.23 4.57
C LEU A 21 -45.27 -19.96 4.80
N LEU A 22 -43.99 -20.10 5.13
CA LEU A 22 -43.05 -19.00 4.94
C LEU A 22 -42.73 -18.91 3.45
N PRO A 23 -42.84 -17.73 2.83
CA PRO A 23 -42.52 -17.56 1.42
C PRO A 23 -41.09 -18.04 1.19
N VAL A 24 -40.96 -18.94 0.22
CA VAL A 24 -39.72 -19.20 -0.51
C VAL A 24 -39.28 -17.86 -1.08
N GLY A 25 -38.39 -17.18 -0.36
CA GLY A 25 -37.94 -15.85 -0.72
C GLY A 25 -36.98 -15.34 0.34
N MET A 26 -35.74 -15.05 -0.08
CA MET A 26 -34.57 -14.74 0.75
C MET A 26 -33.81 -15.96 1.28
N GLN A 27 -33.62 -16.97 0.44
CA GLN A 27 -32.22 -17.30 0.18
C GLN A 27 -31.67 -16.05 -0.49
N GLY A 28 -30.95 -15.22 0.27
CA GLY A 28 -30.07 -14.26 -0.37
C GLY A 28 -29.21 -15.08 -1.30
N TRP A 29 -29.50 -15.00 -2.61
CA TRP A 29 -28.47 -15.32 -3.57
C TRP A 29 -27.35 -14.41 -3.14
N ALA A 30 -26.30 -15.00 -2.57
CA ALA A 30 -24.99 -14.42 -2.71
C ALA A 30 -24.84 -14.32 -4.23
N ILE A 31 -25.25 -13.18 -4.78
CA ILE A 31 -24.73 -12.70 -6.04
C ILE A 31 -23.27 -12.62 -5.70
N GLN A 32 -22.55 -13.68 -6.05
CA GLN A 32 -21.11 -13.63 -6.10
C GLN A 32 -20.87 -12.56 -7.15
N GLU A 33 -20.70 -11.32 -6.67
CA GLU A 33 -20.21 -10.22 -7.47
C GLU A 33 -19.09 -10.83 -8.31
N PRO A 34 -19.22 -10.86 -9.65
CA PRO A 34 -18.23 -11.52 -10.48
C PRO A 34 -16.89 -10.95 -10.06
N PHE A 35 -15.92 -11.81 -9.74
CA PHE A 35 -14.60 -11.40 -9.26
C PHE A 35 -14.05 -10.37 -10.24
N GLN A 36 -14.20 -9.09 -9.91
CA GLN A 36 -13.74 -7.99 -10.73
C GLN A 36 -12.23 -8.04 -10.59
N GLU A 37 -11.53 -8.31 -11.69
CA GLU A 37 -10.09 -8.20 -11.69
C GLU A 37 -9.72 -6.79 -11.25
N LEU A 38 -8.88 -6.68 -10.22
CA LEU A 38 -8.44 -5.40 -9.68
C LEU A 38 -7.72 -4.62 -10.77
N ILE A 39 -8.01 -3.32 -10.85
CA ILE A 39 -7.32 -2.41 -11.76
C ILE A 39 -5.89 -2.23 -11.27
N SER A 40 -4.91 -2.43 -12.16
CA SER A 40 -3.51 -2.16 -11.86
C SER A 40 -3.21 -0.67 -12.03
N ILE A 41 -2.21 -0.16 -11.32
CA ILE A 41 -1.82 1.25 -11.41
C ILE A 41 -1.25 1.61 -12.80
N GLU A 42 -0.70 0.65 -13.53
CA GLU A 42 -0.30 0.82 -14.92
C GLU A 42 -1.50 1.15 -15.81
N GLN A 43 -2.62 0.42 -15.65
CA GLN A 43 -3.86 0.69 -16.39
C GLN A 43 -4.41 2.10 -16.11
N VAL A 44 -4.16 2.63 -14.89
CA VAL A 44 -4.55 4.00 -14.54
C VAL A 44 -3.75 5.02 -15.34
N LEU A 45 -2.42 4.85 -15.46
CA LEU A 45 -1.60 5.77 -16.26
C LEU A 45 -1.90 5.66 -17.75
N ASP A 46 -2.15 4.45 -18.26
CA ASP A 46 -2.58 4.21 -19.64
C ASP A 46 -3.89 4.95 -19.95
N PHE A 47 -4.87 4.88 -19.04
CA PHE A 47 -6.13 5.60 -19.14
C PHE A 47 -5.92 7.13 -19.22
N LEU A 48 -4.94 7.67 -18.48
CA LEU A 48 -4.62 9.09 -18.47
C LEU A 48 -3.83 9.56 -19.70
N GLY A 49 -3.27 8.62 -20.49
CA GLY A 49 -2.47 8.95 -21.67
C GLY A 49 -1.20 9.74 -21.37
N CYS A 50 -0.66 9.59 -20.16
CA CYS A 50 0.57 10.26 -19.73
C CYS A 50 1.82 9.41 -20.01
N ASN A 51 3.00 10.03 -20.01
CA ASN A 51 4.25 9.27 -20.11
C ASN A 51 4.56 8.59 -18.77
N THR A 52 4.92 7.32 -18.77
CA THR A 52 5.44 6.66 -17.56
C THR A 52 6.89 7.07 -17.33
N GLU A 53 7.21 7.50 -16.12
CA GLU A 53 8.56 7.94 -15.72
C GLU A 53 9.29 6.83 -14.98
N TYR A 54 8.75 6.39 -13.84
CA TYR A 54 9.29 5.30 -13.05
C TYR A 54 8.25 4.73 -12.08
N LEU A 55 8.49 3.49 -11.67
CA LEU A 55 7.80 2.81 -10.58
C LEU A 55 8.64 2.93 -9.31
N ASN A 56 8.00 3.23 -8.19
CA ASN A 56 8.56 3.09 -6.86
C ASN A 56 7.74 2.08 -6.05
N VAL A 57 8.41 1.12 -5.42
CA VAL A 57 7.80 0.17 -4.48
C VAL A 57 8.58 0.24 -3.18
N ASN A 58 7.90 0.70 -2.14
CA ASN A 58 8.47 0.86 -0.82
C ASN A 58 7.78 -0.11 0.14
N GLY A 59 8.55 -0.83 0.94
CA GLY A 59 7.98 -1.54 2.07
C GLY A 59 8.81 -1.42 3.32
N TRP A 60 8.10 -1.38 4.44
CA TRP A 60 8.68 -1.21 5.75
C TRP A 60 7.99 -2.09 6.78
N CYS A 61 8.72 -2.44 7.83
CA CYS A 61 8.19 -3.20 8.95
C CYS A 61 8.95 -2.89 10.24
N VAL A 62 8.24 -2.91 11.36
CA VAL A 62 8.85 -3.02 12.68
C VAL A 62 9.32 -4.47 12.88
N LEU A 63 10.62 -4.64 13.13
CA LEU A 63 11.26 -5.93 13.33
C LEU A 63 10.98 -6.49 14.73
N ASN A 64 11.15 -5.65 15.76
CA ASN A 64 10.99 -6.00 17.17
C ASN A 64 11.19 -4.76 18.05
N GLU A 65 10.86 -4.93 19.35
CA GLU A 65 11.04 -3.93 20.39
C GLU A 65 12.41 -4.01 21.10
N ASN A 66 13.45 -4.53 20.42
CA ASN A 66 14.81 -4.62 20.97
C ASN A 66 15.74 -3.56 20.37
N TYR A 67 16.78 -3.19 21.12
CA TYR A 67 17.85 -2.33 20.62
C TYR A 67 18.93 -3.15 19.90
N MET A 68 18.68 -3.50 18.64
CA MET A 68 19.56 -4.35 17.83
C MET A 68 20.98 -3.78 17.73
N SER A 69 21.98 -4.66 17.74
CA SER A 69 23.37 -4.24 17.57
C SER A 69 23.63 -3.79 16.13
N ILE A 70 24.64 -2.95 15.92
CA ILE A 70 25.04 -2.53 14.57
C ILE A 70 25.48 -3.74 13.71
N ILE A 71 26.01 -4.78 14.34
CA ILE A 71 26.41 -6.03 13.68
C ILE A 71 25.18 -6.77 13.15
N ASP A 72 24.13 -6.88 13.96
CA ASP A 72 22.87 -7.53 13.55
C ASP A 72 22.18 -6.76 12.44
N LEU A 73 22.13 -5.41 12.54
CA LEU A 73 21.59 -4.56 11.49
C LEU A 73 22.37 -4.71 10.18
N LYS A 74 23.71 -4.81 10.25
CA LYS A 74 24.56 -5.03 9.07
C LYS A 74 24.36 -6.40 8.46
N SER A 75 24.19 -7.43 9.28
CA SER A 75 23.86 -8.79 8.83
C SER A 75 22.53 -8.82 8.10
N LEU A 76 21.49 -8.19 8.66
CA LEU A 76 20.17 -8.08 8.03
C LEU A 76 20.22 -7.30 6.70
N ALA A 77 20.90 -6.15 6.68
CA ALA A 77 21.06 -5.36 5.46
C ALA A 77 21.81 -6.14 4.36
N SER A 78 22.83 -6.92 4.74
CA SER A 78 23.58 -7.77 3.80
C SER A 78 22.72 -8.91 3.25
N LYS A 79 21.93 -9.58 4.11
CA LYS A 79 20.94 -10.59 3.67
C LYS A 79 19.94 -10.01 2.67
N ALA A 80 19.47 -8.78 2.90
CA ALA A 80 18.58 -8.09 1.97
C ALA A 80 19.29 -7.79 0.64
N ALA A 81 20.51 -7.25 0.68
CA ALA A 81 21.30 -6.96 -0.53
C ALA A 81 21.52 -8.22 -1.39
N GLU A 82 21.82 -9.36 -0.75
CA GLU A 82 21.94 -10.66 -1.42
C GLU A 82 20.61 -11.13 -2.02
N PHE A 83 19.52 -11.06 -1.25
CA PHE A 83 18.18 -11.45 -1.71
C PHE A 83 17.75 -10.67 -2.95
N PHE A 84 17.97 -9.35 -2.95
CA PHE A 84 17.63 -8.48 -4.07
C PHE A 84 18.65 -8.51 -5.23
N GLY A 85 19.72 -9.30 -5.09
CA GLY A 85 20.71 -9.49 -6.13
C GLY A 85 21.46 -8.22 -6.51
N LEU A 86 21.80 -7.39 -5.50
CA LEU A 86 22.59 -6.18 -5.72
C LEU A 86 23.95 -6.52 -6.33
N GLU A 87 24.34 -5.76 -7.35
CA GLU A 87 25.66 -5.88 -7.96
C GLU A 87 26.75 -5.42 -6.97
N LYS A 88 27.96 -5.96 -7.14
CA LYS A 88 29.10 -5.59 -6.29
C LYS A 88 29.42 -4.10 -6.45
N GLY A 89 29.90 -3.47 -5.38
CA GLY A 89 30.22 -2.05 -5.37
C GLY A 89 29.04 -1.14 -4.97
N TYR A 90 28.01 -1.70 -4.35
CA TYR A 90 26.97 -0.92 -3.69
C TYR A 90 27.54 -0.04 -2.57
N ASP A 91 26.90 1.10 -2.33
CA ASP A 91 27.22 1.99 -1.23
C ASP A 91 26.72 1.36 0.08
N LEU A 92 27.59 1.28 1.09
CA LEU A 92 27.24 0.87 2.44
C LEU A 92 27.65 1.95 3.42
N PHE A 93 26.69 2.44 4.20
CA PHE A 93 26.91 3.39 5.28
C PHE A 93 26.40 2.81 6.60
N SER A 94 27.09 3.12 7.69
CA SER A 94 26.68 2.74 9.03
C SER A 94 26.96 3.86 10.01
N SER A 95 26.02 4.13 10.91
CA SER A 95 26.18 5.12 11.98
C SER A 95 25.70 4.57 13.32
N GLN A 96 26.32 5.04 14.39
CA GLN A 96 25.92 4.72 15.76
C GLN A 96 26.19 5.93 16.66
N GLY A 97 25.16 6.41 17.35
CA GLY A 97 25.26 7.54 18.27
C GLY A 97 23.88 8.07 18.67
N ASN A 98 23.81 8.80 19.79
CA ASN A 98 22.59 9.48 20.25
C ASN A 98 21.35 8.56 20.35
N GLY A 99 21.53 7.30 20.78
CA GLY A 99 20.43 6.33 20.89
C GLY A 99 19.95 5.76 19.55
N ILE A 100 20.67 6.01 18.45
CA ILE A 100 20.33 5.50 17.11
C ILE A 100 21.49 4.64 16.59
N ARG A 101 21.14 3.50 16.01
CA ARG A 101 22.03 2.66 15.20
C ARG A 101 21.39 2.47 13.84
N GLN A 102 22.15 2.66 12.78
CA GLN A 102 21.62 2.56 11.41
C GLN A 102 22.65 1.94 10.48
N VAL A 103 22.18 1.09 9.58
CA VAL A 103 22.90 0.63 8.40
C VAL A 103 22.05 0.92 7.18
N SER A 104 22.64 1.57 6.18
CA SER A 104 22.01 1.75 4.88
C SER A 104 22.87 1.16 3.77
N ILE A 105 22.21 0.51 2.82
CA ILE A 105 22.79 0.03 1.57
C ILE A 105 22.04 0.67 0.42
N ARG A 106 22.76 1.13 -0.60
CA ARG A 106 22.18 1.58 -1.86
C ARG A 106 22.94 0.98 -3.02
N GLY A 107 22.25 0.30 -3.92
CA GLY A 107 22.87 -0.37 -5.05
C GLY A 107 21.91 -0.52 -6.23
N VAL A 108 22.42 -1.17 -7.28
CA VAL A 108 21.66 -1.52 -8.48
C VAL A 108 21.70 -3.03 -8.65
N ASN A 109 20.60 -3.64 -9.05
CA ASN A 109 20.57 -5.06 -9.42
C ASN A 109 20.77 -5.25 -10.94
N LYS A 110 20.94 -6.50 -11.40
CA LYS A 110 21.09 -6.81 -12.84
C LYS A 110 19.91 -6.36 -13.71
N GLY A 111 18.74 -6.15 -13.12
CA GLY A 111 17.57 -5.61 -13.81
C GLY A 111 17.66 -4.12 -14.12
N GLY A 112 18.63 -3.41 -13.51
CA GLY A 112 18.76 -1.95 -13.56
C GLY A 112 17.91 -1.22 -12.52
N GLN A 113 17.33 -1.94 -11.56
CA GLN A 113 16.54 -1.34 -10.48
C GLN A 113 17.48 -0.79 -9.41
N VAL A 114 17.20 0.42 -8.96
CA VAL A 114 17.91 1.04 -7.82
C VAL A 114 17.21 0.60 -6.55
N ILE A 115 17.96 0.03 -5.61
CA ILE A 115 17.42 -0.50 -4.36
C ILE A 115 18.14 0.15 -3.18
N SER A 116 17.36 0.71 -2.26
CA SER A 116 17.83 1.27 -1.00
C SER A 116 17.28 0.42 0.15
N ILE A 117 18.16 -0.02 1.04
CA ILE A 117 17.84 -0.80 2.23
C ILE A 117 18.29 0.02 3.44
N VAL A 118 17.41 0.26 4.40
CA VAL A 118 17.73 0.94 5.65
C VAL A 118 17.28 0.07 6.81
N CYS A 119 18.22 -0.37 7.63
CA CYS A 119 17.95 -1.06 8.89
C CYS A 119 18.34 -0.12 10.03
N GLN A 120 17.43 0.13 10.95
CA GLN A 120 17.67 1.08 12.04
C GLN A 120 17.09 0.58 13.35
N SER A 121 17.74 0.95 14.44
CA SER A 121 17.29 0.68 15.80
C SER A 121 17.37 1.99 16.60
N ILE A 122 16.26 2.35 17.24
CA ILE A 122 16.10 3.60 17.99
C ILE A 122 15.81 3.28 19.45
N GLN A 123 16.46 4.02 20.34
CA GLN A 123 16.11 4.12 21.75
C GLN A 123 15.23 5.35 21.97
N THR A 124 13.96 5.14 22.30
CA THR A 124 13.03 6.22 22.62
C THR A 124 13.18 6.60 24.09
N LEU A 125 13.59 7.84 24.32
CA LEU A 125 13.69 8.47 25.64
C LEU A 125 12.49 9.40 25.88
N ALA A 126 11.26 8.91 25.69
CA ALA A 126 10.06 9.68 26.03
C ALA A 126 9.64 9.39 27.48
N ASP A 127 9.29 10.45 28.22
CA ASP A 127 9.06 10.51 29.67
C ASP A 127 8.64 9.18 30.35
N LYS A 128 9.58 8.61 31.10
CA LYS A 128 9.46 7.48 32.05
C LYS A 128 9.28 6.06 31.49
N ASN A 129 9.17 5.85 30.19
CA ASN A 129 9.21 4.51 29.58
C ASN A 129 10.34 4.44 28.54
N GLN A 130 11.41 3.69 28.85
CA GLN A 130 12.43 3.36 27.87
C GLN A 130 11.83 2.35 26.88
N GLY A 131 11.69 2.75 25.63
CA GLY A 131 11.27 1.88 24.54
C GLY A 131 12.41 1.70 23.54
N HIS A 132 12.46 0.55 22.90
CA HIS A 132 13.33 0.33 21.75
C HIS A 132 12.47 -0.12 20.58
N GLU A 133 12.81 0.34 19.39
CA GLU A 133 12.15 -0.11 18.18
C GLU A 133 13.20 -0.27 17.08
N SER A 134 13.19 -1.44 16.44
CA SER A 134 14.02 -1.72 15.28
C SER A 134 13.13 -1.89 14.06
N TYR A 135 13.53 -1.31 12.94
CA TYR A 135 12.79 -1.36 11.69
C TYR A 135 13.71 -1.62 10.50
N ILE A 136 13.10 -2.10 9.42
CA ILE A 136 13.71 -2.18 8.11
C ILE A 136 12.79 -1.49 7.09
N VAL A 137 13.40 -0.72 6.21
CA VAL A 137 12.78 -0.11 5.02
C VAL A 137 13.53 -0.62 3.80
N VAL A 138 12.80 -1.08 2.79
CA VAL A 138 13.32 -1.41 1.47
C VAL A 138 12.57 -0.59 0.44
N ASP A 139 13.31 0.17 -0.36
CA ASP A 139 12.79 1.01 -1.43
C ASP A 139 13.37 0.55 -2.77
N ILE A 140 12.50 0.27 -3.74
CA ILE A 140 12.88 -0.17 -5.08
C ILE A 140 12.35 0.86 -6.08
N VAL A 141 13.27 1.47 -6.84
CA VAL A 141 12.94 2.36 -7.96
C VAL A 141 13.29 1.67 -9.28
N ASP A 142 12.29 1.53 -10.14
CA ASP A 142 12.40 0.95 -11.48
C ASP A 142 12.00 1.97 -12.55
N SER A 143 13.00 2.53 -13.24
CA SER A 143 12.83 3.40 -14.40
C SER A 143 12.93 2.65 -15.74
N THR A 144 13.11 1.32 -15.71
CA THR A 144 13.32 0.50 -16.91
C THR A 144 12.01 0.07 -17.57
N GLN A 145 10.92 0.09 -16.80
CA GLN A 145 9.56 -0.32 -17.23
C GLN A 145 9.48 -1.79 -17.70
N LYS A 146 10.49 -2.61 -17.35
CA LYS A 146 10.56 -4.03 -17.76
C LYS A 146 9.70 -4.94 -16.90
N VAL A 147 9.40 -4.51 -15.67
CA VAL A 147 8.68 -5.31 -14.67
C VAL A 147 7.49 -4.50 -14.18
N ASN A 148 6.32 -5.14 -14.07
CA ASN A 148 5.13 -4.49 -13.54
C ASN A 148 5.15 -4.40 -12.01
N SER A 149 4.34 -3.50 -11.47
CA SER A 149 4.20 -3.25 -10.03
C SER A 149 3.87 -4.49 -9.22
N ARG A 150 3.03 -5.40 -9.76
CA ARG A 150 2.64 -6.65 -9.09
C ARG A 150 3.85 -7.54 -8.83
N ALA A 151 4.74 -7.69 -9.81
CA ALA A 151 5.94 -8.50 -9.68
C ALA A 151 6.94 -7.89 -8.69
N VAL A 152 7.16 -6.57 -8.71
CA VAL A 152 8.05 -5.90 -7.75
C VAL A 152 7.48 -5.96 -6.32
N LYS A 153 6.17 -5.76 -6.16
CA LYS A 153 5.47 -5.94 -4.87
C LYS A 153 5.60 -7.36 -4.34
N ALA A 154 5.47 -8.37 -5.21
CA ALA A 154 5.63 -9.77 -4.83
C ALA A 154 7.07 -10.11 -4.42
N LEU A 155 8.07 -9.59 -5.14
CA LEU A 155 9.48 -9.74 -4.78
C LEU A 155 9.77 -9.17 -3.39
N LEU A 156 9.29 -7.94 -3.13
CA LEU A 156 9.47 -7.28 -1.85
C LEU A 156 8.74 -8.04 -0.73
N LYS A 157 7.49 -8.48 -0.95
CA LYS A 157 6.79 -9.36 0.02
C LYS A 157 7.59 -10.63 0.30
N GLY A 158 8.14 -11.27 -0.73
CA GLY A 158 8.96 -12.47 -0.59
C GLY A 158 10.16 -12.27 0.33
N PHE A 159 10.85 -11.13 0.23
CA PHE A 159 11.94 -10.79 1.16
C PHE A 159 11.47 -10.75 2.61
N PHE A 160 10.39 -10.03 2.89
CA PHE A 160 9.86 -9.89 4.24
C PHE A 160 9.36 -11.23 4.81
N ASP A 161 8.75 -12.07 3.98
CA ASP A 161 8.40 -13.44 4.34
C ASP A 161 9.65 -14.24 4.78
N THR A 162 10.81 -14.06 4.12
CA THR A 162 12.07 -14.76 4.48
C THR A 162 12.69 -14.33 5.82
N ILE A 163 12.27 -13.19 6.35
CA ILE A 163 12.68 -12.72 7.68
C ILE A 163 11.55 -12.85 8.71
N GLY A 164 10.41 -13.43 8.31
CA GLY A 164 9.30 -13.79 9.20
C GLY A 164 8.48 -12.61 9.71
N VAL A 165 8.39 -11.51 8.95
CA VAL A 165 7.62 -10.32 9.34
C VAL A 165 6.66 -9.89 8.24
N ASN A 166 5.60 -9.16 8.63
CA ASN A 166 4.57 -8.68 7.71
C ASN A 166 4.80 -7.19 7.40
N PRO A 167 5.19 -6.82 6.17
CA PRO A 167 5.46 -5.43 5.83
C PRO A 167 4.18 -4.66 5.49
N THR A 168 4.23 -3.36 5.70
CA THR A 168 3.38 -2.44 4.94
C THR A 168 4.07 -2.15 3.62
N ILE A 169 3.40 -2.41 2.49
CA ILE A 169 3.95 -2.16 1.15
C ILE A 169 3.09 -1.11 0.44
N THR A 170 3.77 -0.09 -0.07
CA THR A 170 3.21 0.96 -0.93
C THR A 170 3.81 0.86 -2.32
N VAL A 171 3.00 1.17 -3.33
CA VAL A 171 3.39 1.17 -4.73
C VAL A 171 2.98 2.50 -5.32
N THR A 172 3.93 3.24 -5.88
CA THR A 172 3.70 4.52 -6.55
C THR A 172 4.17 4.43 -8.00
N LEU A 173 3.27 4.63 -8.96
CA LEU A 173 3.65 4.81 -10.35
C LEU A 173 3.65 6.30 -10.68
N VAL A 174 4.76 6.77 -11.24
CA VAL A 174 4.96 8.17 -11.58
C VAL A 174 4.86 8.35 -13.08
N GLY A 175 4.02 9.29 -13.50
CA GLY A 175 3.89 9.71 -14.88
C GLY A 175 4.10 11.21 -15.07
N SER A 176 4.15 11.67 -16.32
CA SER A 176 4.27 13.08 -16.65
C SER A 176 3.52 13.51 -17.91
N PHE A 177 3.10 14.77 -17.88
CA PHE A 177 2.62 15.55 -19.01
C PHE A 177 3.66 16.63 -19.35
N LYS A 178 3.76 16.97 -20.64
CA LYS A 178 4.63 18.05 -21.09
C LYS A 178 4.02 19.41 -20.72
N GLY A 179 4.86 20.32 -20.22
CA GLY A 179 4.47 21.69 -19.89
C GLY A 179 3.74 21.82 -18.56
N GLN A 180 3.39 23.06 -18.24
CA GLN A 180 2.55 23.41 -17.10
C GLN A 180 1.08 23.11 -17.39
N ILE A 181 0.42 22.46 -16.44
CA ILE A 181 -1.04 22.29 -16.40
C ILE A 181 -1.62 23.23 -15.34
N GLU A 182 -2.66 23.98 -15.70
CA GLU A 182 -3.35 24.84 -14.74
C GLU A 182 -4.02 24.03 -13.61
N PRO A 183 -4.07 24.55 -12.36
CA PRO A 183 -4.61 23.80 -11.22
C PRO A 183 -6.03 23.22 -11.42
N SER A 184 -6.92 23.95 -12.11
CA SER A 184 -8.27 23.48 -12.44
C SER A 184 -8.26 22.27 -13.38
N ASN A 185 -7.33 22.22 -14.33
CA ASN A 185 -7.14 21.09 -15.22
C ASN A 185 -6.49 19.90 -14.48
N MET A 186 -5.55 20.14 -13.55
CA MET A 186 -5.02 19.08 -12.68
C MET A 186 -6.16 18.44 -11.85
N GLN A 187 -7.04 19.25 -11.27
CA GLN A 187 -8.19 18.76 -10.51
C GLN A 187 -9.15 17.94 -11.39
N SER A 188 -9.35 18.36 -12.64
CA SER A 188 -10.17 17.63 -13.61
C SER A 188 -9.56 16.27 -13.96
N ILE A 189 -8.24 16.21 -14.18
CA ILE A 189 -7.50 14.96 -14.42
C ILE A 189 -7.64 14.00 -13.23
N CYS A 190 -7.40 14.48 -12.01
CA CYS A 190 -7.57 13.68 -10.80
C CYS A 190 -9.02 13.18 -10.66
N SER A 191 -10.01 14.02 -10.97
CA SER A 191 -11.43 13.66 -10.89
C SER A 191 -11.82 12.60 -11.94
N SER A 192 -11.31 12.69 -13.16
CA SER A 192 -11.49 11.66 -14.21
C SER A 192 -10.87 10.33 -13.79
N MET A 193 -9.68 10.36 -13.19
CA MET A 193 -9.01 9.17 -12.66
C MET A 193 -9.81 8.51 -11.54
N LEU A 194 -10.31 9.29 -10.58
CA LEU A 194 -11.17 8.79 -9.50
C LEU A 194 -12.45 8.17 -10.06
N GLY A 195 -13.07 8.81 -11.07
CA GLY A 195 -14.24 8.26 -11.76
C GLY A 195 -13.97 6.91 -12.43
N TYR A 196 -12.84 6.79 -13.14
CA TYR A 196 -12.40 5.53 -13.77
C TYR A 196 -12.22 4.41 -12.73
N LEU A 197 -11.64 4.75 -11.57
CA LEU A 197 -11.43 3.82 -10.47
C LEU A 197 -12.68 3.60 -9.61
N LYS A 198 -13.82 4.26 -9.87
CA LYS A 198 -15.00 4.29 -8.97
C LYS A 198 -14.59 4.66 -7.53
N ALA A 199 -13.62 5.55 -7.41
CA ALA A 199 -13.02 5.94 -6.14
C ALA A 199 -13.80 7.09 -5.50
N ARG A 200 -13.97 7.01 -4.17
CA ARG A 200 -14.49 8.12 -3.37
C ARG A 200 -13.32 8.90 -2.77
N ALA A 201 -13.28 10.20 -3.01
CA ALA A 201 -12.34 11.09 -2.33
C ALA A 201 -12.63 11.16 -0.83
N ILE A 202 -11.57 11.23 -0.02
CA ILE A 202 -11.63 11.23 1.45
C ILE A 202 -11.05 12.54 2.00
N GLU A 203 -9.86 12.91 1.55
CA GLU A 203 -9.18 14.17 1.85
C GLU A 203 -8.53 14.72 0.58
N GLY A 204 -8.35 16.04 0.53
CA GLY A 204 -7.69 16.70 -0.58
C GLY A 204 -6.96 17.96 -0.14
N LEU A 205 -5.80 18.20 -0.75
CA LEU A 205 -5.00 19.40 -0.67
C LEU A 205 -4.96 20.05 -2.06
N HIS A 206 -5.28 21.34 -2.10
CA HIS A 206 -5.30 22.13 -3.32
C HIS A 206 -4.56 23.44 -3.05
N GLU A 207 -3.36 23.56 -3.60
CA GLU A 207 -2.50 24.73 -3.47
C GLU A 207 -1.99 25.16 -4.87
N GLU A 208 -1.36 26.34 -4.95
CA GLU A 208 -0.79 26.81 -6.21
C GLU A 208 0.26 25.81 -6.74
N GLY A 209 -0.06 25.15 -7.85
CA GLY A 209 0.82 24.18 -8.51
C GLY A 209 0.83 22.79 -7.89
N LEU A 210 -0.02 22.49 -6.88
CA LEU A 210 -0.14 21.17 -6.25
C LEU A 210 -1.61 20.77 -6.07
N VAL A 211 -1.95 19.56 -6.52
CA VAL A 211 -3.19 18.86 -6.17
C VAL A 211 -2.81 17.52 -5.56
N SER A 212 -3.31 17.19 -4.37
CA SER A 212 -3.12 15.87 -3.74
C SER A 212 -4.44 15.38 -3.16
N ILE A 213 -4.87 14.18 -3.51
CA ILE A 213 -6.17 13.62 -3.10
C ILE A 213 -5.96 12.20 -2.59
N SER A 214 -6.43 11.90 -1.39
CA SER A 214 -6.55 10.53 -0.87
C SER A 214 -7.98 10.02 -1.07
N GLY A 215 -8.11 8.72 -1.29
CA GLY A 215 -9.41 8.12 -1.58
C GLY A 215 -9.45 6.62 -1.35
N TYR A 216 -10.64 6.07 -1.58
CA TYR A 216 -10.90 4.65 -1.54
C TYR A 216 -11.60 4.19 -2.80
N SER A 217 -11.10 3.14 -3.43
CA SER A 217 -11.68 2.49 -4.59
C SER A 217 -11.87 0.99 -4.32
N PRO A 218 -13.07 0.43 -4.55
CA PRO A 218 -13.27 -1.02 -4.52
C PRO A 218 -12.60 -1.74 -5.71
N ALA A 219 -12.17 -1.02 -6.74
CA ALA A 219 -11.46 -1.58 -7.89
C ALA A 219 -9.95 -1.74 -7.63
N LEU A 220 -9.46 -1.23 -6.51
CA LEU A 220 -8.08 -1.38 -6.05
C LEU A 220 -8.01 -2.38 -4.89
N GLY A 221 -6.82 -2.91 -4.64
CA GLY A 221 -6.58 -3.89 -3.58
C GLY A 221 -6.66 -3.30 -2.17
N GLU A 222 -6.02 -4.01 -1.23
CA GLU A 222 -6.00 -3.65 0.18
C GLU A 222 -5.52 -2.22 0.44
N GLY A 223 -6.08 -1.63 1.51
CA GLY A 223 -5.80 -0.27 1.96
C GLY A 223 -5.22 -0.21 3.37
N ILE A 224 -5.01 1.01 3.84
CA ILE A 224 -4.73 1.34 5.24
C ILE A 224 -5.89 2.12 5.85
N VAL A 225 -5.88 2.27 7.17
CA VAL A 225 -6.76 3.20 7.86
C VAL A 225 -5.98 4.47 8.19
N SER A 226 -6.41 5.61 7.66
CA SER A 226 -5.87 6.92 7.97
C SER A 226 -6.97 7.82 8.53
N GLY A 227 -6.73 8.44 9.70
CA GLY A 227 -7.74 9.28 10.37
C GLY A 227 -9.07 8.56 10.63
N GLY A 228 -9.03 7.24 10.89
CA GLY A 228 -10.23 6.41 11.07
C GLY A 228 -10.99 6.06 9.78
N ARG A 229 -10.47 6.40 8.60
CA ARG A 229 -11.10 6.14 7.30
C ARG A 229 -10.24 5.21 6.44
N PRO A 230 -10.85 4.26 5.70
CA PRO A 230 -10.11 3.37 4.82
C PRO A 230 -9.60 4.15 3.60
N VAL A 231 -8.30 4.03 3.28
CA VAL A 231 -7.64 4.67 2.14
C VAL A 231 -6.85 3.60 1.41
N ASN A 232 -7.05 3.48 0.10
CA ASN A 232 -6.25 2.58 -0.76
C ASN A 232 -5.77 3.24 -2.06
N LEU A 233 -5.91 4.56 -2.14
CA LEU A 233 -5.45 5.38 -3.25
C LEU A 233 -5.01 6.74 -2.73
N GLN A 234 -3.88 7.21 -3.24
CA GLN A 234 -3.52 8.62 -3.21
C GLN A 234 -3.02 9.05 -4.58
N VAL A 235 -3.48 10.20 -5.05
CA VAL A 235 -2.99 10.83 -6.28
C VAL A 235 -2.44 12.20 -5.96
N ALA A 236 -1.29 12.55 -6.54
CA ALA A 236 -0.76 13.89 -6.49
C ALA A 236 -0.38 14.37 -7.89
N MET A 237 -0.48 15.67 -8.15
CA MET A 237 0.00 16.32 -9.36
C MET A 237 0.75 17.59 -9.01
N ARG A 238 1.90 17.81 -9.64
CA ARG A 238 2.74 18.99 -9.41
C ARG A 238 3.51 19.38 -10.65
N TYR A 239 3.57 20.68 -10.94
CA TYR A 239 4.42 21.21 -11.99
C TYR A 239 5.87 21.36 -11.54
N ASN A 240 6.80 20.94 -12.40
CA ASN A 240 8.24 21.12 -12.22
C ASN A 240 8.76 22.05 -13.32
N SER A 241 9.11 23.28 -12.94
CA SER A 241 9.59 24.31 -13.87
C SER A 241 10.98 24.03 -14.45
N TYR A 242 11.84 23.29 -13.74
CA TYR A 242 13.17 22.93 -14.24
C TYR A 242 13.11 21.93 -15.39
N LYS A 243 12.11 21.04 -15.37
CA LYS A 243 11.92 19.99 -16.40
C LYS A 243 10.84 20.33 -17.43
N ASP A 244 10.12 21.44 -17.25
CA ASP A 244 8.95 21.83 -18.05
C ASP A 244 7.92 20.69 -18.18
N ARG A 245 7.55 20.11 -17.02
CA ARG A 245 6.65 18.95 -16.93
C ARG A 245 5.73 19.04 -15.72
N THR A 246 4.48 18.66 -15.89
CA THR A 246 3.58 18.33 -14.78
C THR A 246 3.63 16.85 -14.52
N TYR A 247 4.08 16.48 -13.32
CA TYR A 247 4.13 15.10 -12.85
C TYR A 247 2.80 14.69 -12.22
N ILE A 248 2.48 13.41 -12.32
CA ILE A 248 1.41 12.75 -11.59
C ILE A 248 1.98 11.53 -10.85
N TRP A 249 1.61 11.39 -9.58
CA TRP A 249 1.94 10.26 -8.74
C TRP A 249 0.66 9.52 -8.41
N VAL A 250 0.61 8.21 -8.67
CA VAL A 250 -0.53 7.35 -8.31
C VAL A 250 -0.03 6.29 -7.33
N GLY A 251 -0.35 6.48 -6.06
CA GLY A 251 0.06 5.64 -4.94
C GLY A 251 -1.04 4.70 -4.46
N THR A 252 -0.68 3.47 -4.16
CA THR A 252 -1.55 2.49 -3.49
C THR A 252 -0.80 1.84 -2.32
N PRO A 253 -1.33 1.90 -1.08
CA PRO A 253 -2.49 2.70 -0.66
C PRO A 253 -2.21 4.22 -0.58
N ILE A 254 -0.96 4.62 -0.41
CA ILE A 254 -0.51 6.02 -0.29
C ILE A 254 0.79 6.24 -1.07
N ILE A 255 1.15 7.51 -1.29
CA ILE A 255 2.44 7.89 -1.87
C ILE A 255 3.48 7.99 -0.74
N SER A 256 4.59 7.26 -0.87
CA SER A 256 5.68 7.17 0.12
C SER A 256 6.95 7.90 -0.29
N ILE A 257 6.89 8.67 -1.38
CA ILE A 257 7.99 9.48 -1.91
C ILE A 257 7.59 10.95 -1.96
N GLU A 258 8.58 11.84 -1.99
CA GLU A 258 8.37 13.27 -2.13
C GLU A 258 7.85 13.63 -3.53
N TYR A 259 7.00 14.67 -3.59
CA TYR A 259 6.45 15.24 -4.81
C TYR A 259 6.35 16.76 -4.72
#